data_AF-A0A9J6AVV2-F1
#
_entry.id   AF-A0A9J6AVV2-F1
#
_cell.length_a   1.000
_cell.length_b   1.000
_cell.length_c   1.000
_cell.angle_alpha   90.00
_cell.angle_beta   90.00
_cell.angle_gamma   90.00
#
_symmetry.space_group_name_H-M   'P 1'
#
loop_
_entity.id
_entity.type
_entity.pdbx_description
1 polymer ?
#
loop_
_entity_poly.entity_id
_entity_poly.type
_entity_poly.pdbx_seq_one_letter_code
_entity_poly.pdbx_strand_id
1 'polypeptide(L)'
;MTTSFPMNAGDGVYSYYKNSHLQKEMIDGAKEMVRDAIIRMLNIKIILSSSNTLHIAELGCSVGPNTFSAMHYIVEALKDKYLLYQDQVINFTNNIPEFQIFFNDHVTNDFNILFQSLPFDRSYYAYGVPGSFYGRLFPSRSIHFVHSSSGINWLSKIPKELVDEKSPAWNKGLIHYVGASNVEVVNAYFAQFEKDMEIFFNVRAEEIVQGGMMVLITAFSGYIRLMRFFGSSLMDLVNEGKLDESLVDSFNLPLYYPSPQEMTKVVEKNGLFSIERMELINIKSNLVDEADAKTLMTSLRSSIEGVIISHFGSKIAEEACARTILKSEEISEWMKVNNENPSILAEEIVHGGMIVLITPFSIYVRLMKLFGTSLTDLVNEGKLHESLVDSFNLPMYFPSVEDMTKVLTYPQSKLVDEADAKTLMINLIAVLEGLLINHFGREIAKEACERTILKSEEISAWMQANYEKSCQLFVTLKRK
;
A
#
# COMPACT_ATOMS: atom_id res chain seq x y z
N MET A 1 4.43 -26.91 -15.65
CA MET A 1 5.35 -26.21 -14.73
C MET A 1 4.54 -25.15 -14.01
N THR A 2 4.65 -25.04 -12.70
CA THR A 2 4.13 -23.89 -11.95
C THR A 2 4.85 -22.63 -12.43
N THR A 3 4.09 -21.59 -12.76
CA THR A 3 4.62 -20.25 -13.06
C THR A 3 5.43 -19.76 -11.87
N SER A 4 6.59 -19.15 -12.15
CA SER A 4 7.58 -18.76 -11.15
C SER A 4 8.17 -17.42 -11.54
N PHE A 5 8.17 -16.46 -10.60
CA PHE A 5 8.58 -15.08 -10.86
C PHE A 5 9.61 -14.59 -9.83
N PRO A 6 10.77 -15.27 -9.69
CA PRO A 6 11.81 -14.81 -8.77
C PRO A 6 12.41 -13.48 -9.26
N MET A 7 13.02 -12.74 -8.35
CA MET A 7 13.74 -11.51 -8.70
C MET A 7 15.03 -11.81 -9.46
N ASN A 8 15.63 -10.79 -10.08
CA ASN A 8 16.91 -10.95 -10.76
C ASN A 8 18.02 -11.33 -9.79
N ALA A 9 18.58 -12.52 -9.95
CA ALA A 9 19.58 -13.08 -9.07
C ALA A 9 21.00 -12.58 -9.36
N GLY A 10 21.96 -13.06 -8.56
CA GLY A 10 23.39 -12.78 -8.72
C GLY A 10 23.83 -11.42 -8.16
N ASP A 11 25.03 -11.01 -8.57
CA ASP A 11 25.69 -9.77 -8.14
C ASP A 11 25.89 -8.78 -9.29
N GLY A 12 25.23 -9.01 -10.44
CA GLY A 12 25.27 -8.13 -11.60
C GLY A 12 24.73 -6.73 -11.32
N VAL A 13 25.00 -5.78 -12.22
CA VAL A 13 24.59 -4.36 -12.06
C VAL A 13 23.07 -4.21 -11.94
N TYR A 14 22.29 -5.13 -12.55
CA TYR A 14 20.82 -5.15 -12.50
C TYR A 14 20.24 -6.16 -11.49
N SER A 15 21.09 -6.80 -10.69
CA SER A 15 20.64 -7.76 -9.68
C SER A 15 19.72 -7.10 -8.66
N TYR A 16 18.75 -7.86 -8.14
CA TYR A 16 17.88 -7.41 -7.07
C TYR A 16 18.67 -7.02 -5.82
N TYR A 17 19.70 -7.79 -5.49
CA TYR A 17 20.59 -7.53 -4.35
C TYR A 17 21.16 -6.10 -4.34
N LYS A 18 21.46 -5.53 -5.52
CA LYS A 18 22.01 -4.18 -5.66
C LYS A 18 20.97 -3.09 -5.94
N ASN A 19 19.71 -3.44 -6.19
CA ASN A 19 18.69 -2.51 -6.70
C ASN A 19 17.37 -2.55 -5.91
N SER A 20 17.32 -3.25 -4.78
CA SER A 20 16.13 -3.39 -3.94
C SER A 20 15.97 -2.29 -2.88
N HIS A 21 16.51 -1.09 -3.11
CA HIS A 21 16.54 -0.01 -2.12
C HIS A 21 15.14 0.49 -1.75
N LEU A 22 14.21 0.55 -2.70
CA LEU A 22 12.83 0.95 -2.43
C LEU A 22 12.11 -0.07 -1.53
N GLN A 23 12.32 -1.36 -1.77
CA GLN A 23 11.81 -2.41 -0.89
C GLN A 23 12.46 -2.37 0.50
N LYS A 24 13.72 -1.91 0.59
CA LYS A 24 14.37 -1.67 1.87
C LYS A 24 13.70 -0.53 2.62
N GLU A 25 13.41 0.59 1.96
CA GLU A 25 12.70 1.72 2.57
C GLU A 25 11.28 1.34 3.02
N MET A 26 10.60 0.45 2.30
CA MET A 26 9.30 -0.11 2.73
C MET A 26 9.42 -0.86 4.07
N ILE A 27 10.39 -1.76 4.17
CA ILE A 27 10.67 -2.51 5.40
C ILE A 27 11.07 -1.56 6.53
N ASP A 28 11.98 -0.62 6.27
CA ASP A 28 12.49 0.31 7.26
C ASP A 28 11.39 1.28 7.73
N GLY A 29 10.46 1.68 6.84
CA GLY A 29 9.31 2.51 7.17
C GLY A 29 8.23 1.79 7.99
N ALA A 30 8.11 0.47 7.85
CA ALA A 30 7.16 -0.34 8.61
C ALA A 30 7.73 -0.89 9.93
N LYS A 31 9.05 -0.79 10.17
CA LYS A 31 9.74 -1.46 11.29
C LYS A 31 9.12 -1.19 12.67
N GLU A 32 8.74 0.05 12.95
CA GLU A 32 8.18 0.43 14.26
C GLU A 32 6.76 -0.10 14.42
N MET A 33 6.01 -0.23 13.33
CA MET A 33 4.68 -0.82 13.35
C MET A 33 4.73 -2.34 13.51
N VAL A 34 5.70 -3.00 12.88
CA VAL A 34 5.99 -4.42 13.11
C VAL A 34 6.33 -4.63 14.58
N ARG A 35 7.23 -3.82 15.14
CA ARG A 35 7.60 -3.85 16.55
C ARG A 35 6.40 -3.64 17.46
N ASP A 36 5.60 -2.60 17.23
CA ASP A 36 4.42 -2.29 18.03
C ASP A 36 3.38 -3.42 17.99
N ALA A 37 3.14 -4.00 16.80
CA ALA A 37 2.28 -5.16 16.63
C ALA A 37 2.77 -6.36 17.46
N ILE A 38 4.06 -6.69 17.38
CA ILE A 38 4.65 -7.76 18.19
C ILE A 38 4.51 -7.48 19.69
N ILE A 39 4.86 -6.27 20.13
CA ILE A 39 4.85 -5.91 21.55
C ILE A 39 3.43 -5.93 22.13
N ARG A 40 2.43 -5.41 21.41
CA ARG A 40 1.07 -5.25 21.94
C ARG A 40 0.16 -6.44 21.66
N MET A 41 0.26 -7.03 20.48
CA MET A 41 -0.77 -7.94 19.95
C MET A 41 -0.35 -9.41 20.02
N LEU A 42 0.96 -9.71 20.07
CA LEU A 42 1.44 -11.09 20.14
C LEU A 42 1.27 -11.66 21.56
N ASN A 43 0.54 -12.76 21.67
CA ASN A 43 0.43 -13.48 22.94
C ASN A 43 1.56 -14.52 23.08
N ILE A 44 2.72 -14.04 23.52
CA ILE A 44 3.92 -14.87 23.63
C ILE A 44 3.79 -16.02 24.64
N LYS A 45 2.92 -15.88 25.65
CA LYS A 45 2.64 -16.93 26.64
C LYS A 45 2.03 -18.17 25.99
N ILE A 46 1.07 -17.98 25.09
CA ILE A 46 0.42 -19.10 24.39
C ILE A 46 1.44 -19.81 23.49
N ILE A 47 2.26 -19.03 22.80
CA ILE A 47 3.25 -19.54 21.86
C ILE A 47 4.35 -20.35 22.56
N LEU A 48 4.91 -19.82 23.66
CA LEU A 48 6.00 -20.46 24.40
C LEU A 48 5.54 -21.54 25.40
N SER A 49 4.24 -21.78 25.53
CA SER A 49 3.71 -22.82 26.42
C SER A 49 4.10 -24.25 25.99
N SER A 50 4.51 -24.41 24.72
CA SER A 50 4.77 -25.72 24.11
C SER A 50 6.23 -25.96 23.71
N SER A 51 7.03 -24.90 23.55
CA SER A 51 8.43 -24.97 23.12
C SER A 51 9.18 -23.67 23.45
N ASN A 52 10.49 -23.76 23.67
CA ASN A 52 11.37 -22.59 23.77
C ASN A 52 11.89 -22.11 22.39
N THR A 53 11.36 -22.66 21.29
CA THR A 53 11.76 -22.32 19.92
C THR A 53 10.64 -21.59 19.19
N LEU A 54 10.96 -20.41 18.64
CA LEU A 54 10.08 -19.60 17.79
C LEU A 54 10.42 -19.81 16.32
N HIS A 55 9.57 -20.57 15.63
CA HIS A 55 9.53 -20.65 14.16
C HIS A 55 8.90 -19.41 13.52
N ILE A 56 9.67 -18.75 12.67
CA ILE A 56 9.31 -17.56 11.90
C ILE A 56 9.41 -17.91 10.41
N ALA A 57 8.40 -17.61 9.61
CA ALA A 57 8.47 -17.76 8.16
C ALA A 57 8.53 -16.40 7.47
N GLU A 58 9.50 -16.24 6.57
CA GLU A 58 9.57 -15.12 5.65
C GLU A 58 9.13 -15.59 4.26
N LEU A 59 8.01 -15.05 3.76
CA LEU A 59 7.43 -15.46 2.48
C LEU A 59 7.73 -14.44 1.39
N GLY A 60 8.47 -14.87 0.36
CA GLY A 60 8.99 -14.00 -0.70
C GLY A 60 10.31 -13.34 -0.30
N CYS A 61 11.28 -14.12 0.16
CA CYS A 61 12.54 -13.61 0.71
C CYS A 61 13.50 -13.05 -0.35
N SER A 62 13.29 -13.39 -1.63
CA SER A 62 14.23 -13.10 -2.72
C SER A 62 15.64 -13.61 -2.37
N VAL A 63 16.68 -12.84 -2.71
CA VAL A 63 18.10 -13.19 -2.54
C VAL A 63 18.81 -12.38 -1.44
N GLY A 64 18.08 -11.53 -0.71
CA GLY A 64 18.66 -10.54 0.22
C GLY A 64 19.12 -9.23 -0.47
N PRO A 65 19.62 -8.23 0.29
CA PRO A 65 19.85 -8.26 1.73
C PRO A 65 18.61 -7.89 2.58
N ASN A 66 17.55 -7.39 1.94
CA ASN A 66 16.37 -6.83 2.62
C ASN A 66 15.72 -7.78 3.63
N THR A 67 15.59 -9.06 3.25
CA THR A 67 15.03 -10.09 4.12
C THR A 67 15.77 -10.22 5.45
N PHE A 68 17.10 -10.09 5.47
CA PHE A 68 17.88 -10.17 6.69
C PHE A 68 17.65 -8.98 7.62
N SER A 69 17.44 -7.77 7.06
CA SER A 69 17.08 -6.59 7.84
C SER A 69 15.71 -6.76 8.49
N ALA A 70 14.70 -7.20 7.72
CA ALA A 70 13.37 -7.47 8.25
C ALA A 70 13.40 -8.50 9.38
N MET A 71 14.11 -9.62 9.16
CA MET A 71 14.23 -10.70 10.14
C MET A 71 14.99 -10.28 11.39
N HIS A 72 16.04 -9.45 11.26
CA HIS A 72 16.73 -8.88 12.40
C HIS A 72 15.79 -8.03 13.26
N TYR A 73 15.03 -7.12 12.65
CA TYR A 73 14.07 -6.27 13.38
C TYR A 73 12.98 -7.09 14.09
N ILE A 74 12.45 -8.12 13.42
CA ILE A 74 11.44 -9.01 13.99
C ILE A 74 12.01 -9.79 15.18
N VAL A 75 13.21 -10.36 15.06
CA VAL A 75 13.86 -11.10 16.15
C VAL A 75 14.11 -10.20 17.36
N GLU A 76 14.61 -8.98 17.15
CA GLU A 76 14.82 -8.04 18.26
C GLU A 76 13.49 -7.66 18.94
N ALA A 77 12.43 -7.38 18.16
CA ALA A 77 11.11 -7.10 18.72
C ALA A 77 10.53 -8.29 19.51
N LEU A 78 10.76 -9.53 19.05
CA LEU A 78 10.33 -10.74 19.76
C LEU A 78 11.12 -10.97 21.04
N LYS A 79 12.43 -10.70 21.04
CA LYS A 79 13.25 -10.72 22.27
C LYS A 79 12.73 -9.71 23.29
N ASP A 80 12.46 -8.48 22.86
CA ASP A 80 11.93 -7.46 23.76
C ASP A 80 10.56 -7.84 24.31
N LYS A 81 9.67 -8.40 23.47
CA LYS A 81 8.39 -8.95 23.93
C LYS A 81 8.58 -10.04 24.97
N TYR A 82 9.56 -10.90 24.78
CA TYR A 82 9.88 -11.97 25.73
C TYR A 82 10.40 -11.42 27.05
N LEU A 83 11.34 -10.47 27.04
CA LEU A 83 11.88 -9.84 28.24
C LEU A 83 10.77 -9.12 29.03
N LEU A 84 9.90 -8.37 28.35
CA LEU A 84 8.74 -7.73 28.99
C LEU A 84 7.78 -8.73 29.64
N TYR A 85 7.62 -9.92 29.04
CA TYR A 85 6.81 -10.99 29.63
C TYR A 85 7.51 -11.63 30.82
N GLN A 86 8.83 -11.83 30.76
CA GLN A 86 9.63 -12.40 31.83
C GLN A 86 9.56 -11.56 33.11
N ASP A 87 9.68 -10.23 33.00
CA ASP A 87 9.58 -9.31 34.13
C ASP A 87 8.23 -9.39 34.87
N GLN A 88 7.19 -9.90 34.20
CA GLN A 88 5.84 -10.05 34.75
C GLN A 88 5.61 -11.40 35.43
N VAL A 89 6.52 -12.38 35.30
CA VAL A 89 6.35 -13.75 35.82
C VAL A 89 7.40 -14.09 36.88
N ILE A 90 6.95 -14.31 38.11
CA ILE A 90 7.80 -14.71 39.24
C ILE A 90 8.33 -16.14 38.99
N ASN A 91 9.66 -16.35 39.12
CA ASN A 91 10.39 -17.62 38.94
C ASN A 91 10.56 -18.12 37.49
N PHE A 92 10.68 -17.23 36.50
CA PHE A 92 10.98 -17.64 35.12
C PHE A 92 12.48 -17.95 34.91
N THR A 93 12.80 -18.99 34.13
CA THR A 93 14.18 -19.33 33.76
C THR A 93 14.74 -18.33 32.72
N ASN A 94 15.98 -17.87 32.91
CA ASN A 94 16.68 -16.84 32.11
C ASN A 94 17.05 -17.22 30.66
N ASN A 95 16.38 -18.18 30.04
CA ASN A 95 16.75 -18.62 28.69
C ASN A 95 15.95 -17.85 27.66
N ILE A 96 16.63 -17.05 26.83
CA ILE A 96 16.02 -16.42 25.65
C ILE A 96 15.55 -17.53 24.69
N PRO A 97 14.39 -17.38 24.02
CA PRO A 97 13.93 -18.36 23.03
C PRO A 97 14.92 -18.52 21.88
N GLU A 98 14.99 -19.73 21.33
CA GLU A 98 15.70 -19.96 20.08
C GLU A 98 14.83 -19.51 18.91
N PHE A 99 15.43 -18.81 17.94
CA PHE A 99 14.73 -18.35 16.75
C PHE A 99 15.12 -19.20 15.56
N GLN A 100 14.13 -19.76 14.86
CA GLN A 100 14.33 -20.46 13.58
C GLN A 100 13.57 -19.72 12.50
N ILE A 101 14.30 -19.29 11.47
CA ILE A 101 13.76 -18.52 10.37
C ILE A 101 13.77 -19.36 9.10
N PHE A 102 12.60 -19.49 8.50
CA PHE A 102 12.38 -20.16 7.23
C PHE A 102 12.23 -19.13 6.13
N PHE A 103 13.26 -18.97 5.32
CA PHE A 103 13.28 -18.12 4.15
C PHE A 103 12.63 -18.85 2.97
N ASN A 104 11.41 -18.46 2.63
CA ASN A 104 10.66 -19.02 1.52
C ASN A 104 10.72 -18.13 0.28
N ASP A 105 10.94 -18.76 -0.86
CA ASP A 105 10.70 -18.18 -2.17
C ASP A 105 10.42 -19.32 -3.17
N HIS A 106 10.16 -18.98 -4.42
CA HIS A 106 10.01 -19.93 -5.50
C HIS A 106 11.22 -20.88 -5.63
N VAL A 107 10.98 -22.08 -6.16
CA VAL A 107 12.03 -23.10 -6.40
C VAL A 107 13.17 -22.56 -7.29
N THR A 108 12.86 -21.64 -8.20
CA THR A 108 13.83 -21.04 -9.13
C THR A 108 14.54 -19.80 -8.56
N ASN A 109 14.25 -19.41 -7.31
CA ASN A 109 15.00 -18.35 -6.64
C ASN A 109 16.44 -18.79 -6.37
N ASP A 110 17.36 -17.84 -6.35
CA ASP A 110 18.77 -18.12 -6.11
C ASP A 110 19.08 -18.19 -4.60
N PHE A 111 18.76 -19.34 -4.01
CA PHE A 111 19.09 -19.63 -2.63
C PHE A 111 20.60 -19.68 -2.36
N ASN A 112 21.45 -19.86 -3.39
CA ASN A 112 22.89 -19.85 -3.17
C ASN A 112 23.36 -18.45 -2.79
N ILE A 113 22.90 -17.42 -3.51
CA ILE A 113 23.19 -16.02 -3.15
C ILE A 113 22.61 -15.68 -1.78
N LEU A 114 21.36 -16.08 -1.51
CA LEU A 114 20.75 -15.89 -0.18
C LEU A 114 21.65 -16.47 0.93
N PHE A 115 22.08 -17.72 0.80
CA PHE A 115 22.91 -18.37 1.83
C PHE A 115 24.32 -17.80 1.94
N GLN A 116 24.92 -17.38 0.82
CA GLN A 116 26.22 -16.70 0.83
C GLN A 116 26.16 -15.32 1.50
N SER A 117 25.01 -14.65 1.45
CA SER A 117 24.79 -13.32 2.04
C SER A 117 24.24 -13.36 3.47
N LEU A 118 24.07 -14.53 4.08
CA LEU A 118 23.57 -14.65 5.46
C LEU A 118 24.51 -13.93 6.45
N PRO A 119 24.00 -13.07 7.36
CA PRO A 119 24.83 -12.40 8.37
C PRO A 119 25.47 -13.40 9.32
N PHE A 120 26.78 -13.26 9.59
CA PHE A 120 27.54 -14.17 10.47
C PHE A 120 27.14 -14.04 11.95
N ASP A 121 26.80 -12.84 12.38
CA ASP A 121 26.46 -12.45 13.76
C ASP A 121 24.96 -12.52 14.08
N ARG A 122 24.20 -13.24 13.25
CA ARG A 122 22.76 -13.45 13.45
C ARG A 122 22.47 -14.23 14.73
N SER A 123 21.35 -13.89 15.36
CA SER A 123 20.85 -14.55 16.59
C SER A 123 19.73 -15.55 16.31
N TYR A 124 19.74 -16.14 15.10
CA TYR A 124 18.74 -17.09 14.64
C TYR A 124 19.34 -18.18 13.74
N TYR A 125 18.71 -19.35 13.74
CA TYR A 125 18.98 -20.42 12.78
C TYR A 125 18.22 -20.14 11.48
N ALA A 126 18.85 -20.39 10.33
CA ALA A 126 18.30 -20.07 9.02
C ALA A 126 18.08 -21.32 8.19
N TYR A 127 16.93 -21.40 7.53
CA TYR A 127 16.53 -22.50 6.65
C TYR A 127 15.97 -21.93 5.35
N GLY A 128 16.25 -22.56 4.20
CA GLY A 128 15.57 -22.24 2.94
C GLY A 128 14.39 -23.17 2.69
N VAL A 129 13.28 -22.62 2.19
CA VAL A 129 12.05 -23.36 1.89
C VAL A 129 11.61 -23.05 0.46
N PRO A 130 12.04 -23.84 -0.53
CA PRO A 130 11.69 -23.61 -1.93
C PRO A 130 10.25 -24.05 -2.21
N GLY A 131 9.44 -23.13 -2.75
CA GLY A 131 8.05 -23.40 -3.11
C GLY A 131 7.20 -22.13 -3.20
N SER A 132 6.13 -22.17 -3.98
CA SER A 132 5.16 -21.06 -3.98
C SER A 132 4.44 -21.00 -2.64
N PHE A 133 4.35 -19.80 -2.05
CA PHE A 133 3.51 -19.59 -0.86
C PHE A 133 2.01 -19.72 -1.15
N TYR A 134 1.56 -19.89 -2.40
CA TYR A 134 0.19 -20.32 -2.68
C TYR A 134 -0.02 -21.82 -2.45
N GLY A 135 1.04 -22.57 -2.10
CA GLY A 135 0.96 -23.95 -1.65
C GLY A 135 1.27 -24.10 -0.15
N ARG A 136 1.08 -25.34 0.33
CA ARG A 136 1.58 -25.77 1.63
C ARG A 136 3.11 -25.82 1.60
N LEU A 137 3.74 -25.17 2.56
CA LEU A 137 5.19 -25.07 2.77
C LEU A 137 5.62 -25.75 4.07
N PHE A 138 4.73 -25.76 5.08
CA PHE A 138 5.07 -26.18 6.43
C PHE A 138 4.11 -27.26 6.97
N PRO A 139 4.56 -28.06 7.96
CA PRO A 139 3.66 -28.89 8.75
C PRO A 139 2.55 -28.07 9.42
N SER A 140 1.46 -28.74 9.77
CA SER A 140 0.34 -28.06 10.40
C SER A 140 0.73 -27.54 11.79
N ARG A 141 0.34 -26.30 12.09
CA ARG A 141 0.58 -25.62 13.37
C ARG A 141 2.06 -25.63 13.81
N SER A 142 2.98 -25.40 12.87
CA SER A 142 4.41 -25.33 13.18
C SER A 142 4.97 -23.91 13.17
N ILE A 143 4.28 -22.94 12.58
CA ILE A 143 4.77 -21.56 12.44
C ILE A 143 4.09 -20.63 13.46
N HIS A 144 4.86 -19.77 14.12
CA HIS A 144 4.35 -18.83 15.12
C HIS A 144 4.19 -17.42 14.60
N PHE A 145 5.09 -17.01 13.70
CA PHE A 145 5.10 -15.70 13.09
C PHE A 145 5.35 -15.80 11.59
N VAL A 146 4.57 -15.09 10.79
CA VAL A 146 4.76 -14.98 9.34
C VAL A 146 5.01 -13.52 9.00
N HIS A 147 6.00 -13.26 8.15
CA HIS A 147 6.21 -11.97 7.51
C HIS A 147 6.21 -12.16 6.00
N SER A 148 5.66 -11.18 5.28
CA SER A 148 5.81 -11.07 3.84
C SER A 148 5.83 -9.60 3.48
N SER A 149 6.87 -9.15 2.77
CA SER A 149 6.96 -7.79 2.24
C SER A 149 7.14 -7.84 0.72
N SER A 150 6.27 -7.14 0.00
CA SER A 150 6.25 -7.09 -1.48
C SER A 150 6.16 -8.45 -2.19
N GLY A 151 5.70 -9.47 -1.47
CA GLY A 151 5.45 -10.81 -2.02
C GLY A 151 4.01 -11.00 -2.49
N ILE A 152 3.03 -10.66 -1.67
CA ILE A 152 1.61 -10.99 -1.90
C ILE A 152 0.96 -10.25 -3.08
N ASN A 153 1.61 -9.20 -3.60
CA ASN A 153 1.18 -8.52 -4.82
C ASN A 153 1.45 -9.35 -6.09
N TRP A 154 2.28 -10.39 -6.03
CA TRP A 154 2.54 -11.28 -7.14
C TRP A 154 1.45 -12.33 -7.28
N LEU A 155 0.64 -12.23 -8.32
CA LEU A 155 -0.39 -13.22 -8.63
C LEU A 155 0.23 -14.58 -8.97
N SER A 156 -0.49 -15.66 -8.68
CA SER A 156 -0.05 -17.01 -9.02
C SER A 156 0.07 -17.24 -10.53
N LYS A 157 -0.73 -16.50 -11.31
CA LYS A 157 -0.77 -16.54 -12.78
C LYS A 157 -1.48 -15.31 -13.34
N ILE A 158 -1.35 -15.11 -14.65
CA ILE A 158 -2.14 -14.15 -15.42
C ILE A 158 -3.58 -14.68 -15.61
N PRO A 159 -4.63 -13.86 -15.39
CA PRO A 159 -5.99 -14.20 -15.78
C PRO A 159 -6.08 -14.43 -17.30
N LYS A 160 -6.70 -15.53 -17.72
CA LYS A 160 -6.75 -15.92 -19.14
C LYS A 160 -7.57 -14.95 -19.98
N GLU A 161 -8.52 -14.30 -19.33
CA GLU A 161 -9.43 -13.31 -19.86
C GLU A 161 -8.70 -12.05 -20.36
N LEU A 162 -7.48 -11.80 -19.86
CA LEU A 162 -6.67 -10.65 -20.27
C LEU A 162 -5.98 -10.83 -21.63
N VAL A 163 -5.85 -12.07 -22.10
CA VAL A 163 -5.12 -12.42 -23.33
C VAL A 163 -6.02 -13.03 -24.40
N ASP A 164 -7.30 -13.22 -24.11
CA ASP A 164 -8.29 -13.70 -25.08
C ASP A 164 -8.92 -12.51 -25.80
N GLU A 165 -8.65 -12.35 -27.10
CA GLU A 165 -9.18 -11.26 -27.93
C GLU A 165 -10.72 -11.14 -27.91
N LYS A 166 -11.42 -12.23 -27.58
CA LYS A 166 -12.89 -12.26 -27.51
C LYS A 166 -13.43 -11.87 -26.13
N SER A 167 -12.56 -11.77 -25.14
CA SER A 167 -12.92 -11.44 -23.77
C SER A 167 -13.21 -9.94 -23.64
N PRO A 168 -14.25 -9.54 -22.88
CA PRO A 168 -14.46 -8.14 -22.54
C PRO A 168 -13.31 -7.57 -21.68
N ALA A 169 -12.48 -8.42 -21.07
CA ALA A 169 -11.31 -8.04 -20.29
C ALA A 169 -9.99 -8.09 -21.08
N TRP A 170 -10.01 -8.25 -22.41
CA TRP A 170 -8.79 -8.28 -23.22
C TRP A 170 -7.98 -6.99 -23.03
N ASN A 171 -6.74 -7.12 -22.57
CA ASN A 171 -5.89 -5.98 -22.20
C ASN A 171 -5.03 -5.51 -23.38
N LYS A 172 -5.68 -5.09 -24.46
CA LYS A 172 -5.00 -4.69 -25.70
C LYS A 172 -4.10 -3.45 -25.49
N GLY A 173 -2.87 -3.51 -25.99
CA GLY A 173 -1.92 -2.38 -26.02
C GLY A 173 -1.36 -1.98 -24.66
N LEU A 174 -1.63 -2.78 -23.62
CA LEU A 174 -1.23 -2.53 -22.24
C LEU A 174 -0.60 -3.79 -21.65
N ILE A 175 0.33 -3.59 -20.73
CA ILE A 175 1.04 -4.69 -20.06
C ILE A 175 0.53 -4.96 -18.64
N HIS A 176 -0.43 -4.17 -18.17
CA HIS A 176 -0.96 -4.18 -16.82
C HIS A 176 -2.32 -3.48 -16.80
N TYR A 177 -3.06 -3.55 -15.68
CA TYR A 177 -4.33 -2.83 -15.57
C TYR A 177 -4.18 -1.32 -15.38
N VAL A 178 -2.96 -0.84 -15.15
CA VAL A 178 -2.68 0.57 -14.91
C VAL A 178 -2.69 1.34 -16.22
N GLY A 179 -3.55 2.34 -16.29
CA GLY A 179 -3.86 3.05 -17.52
C GLY A 179 -4.93 2.37 -18.38
N ALA A 180 -5.51 1.25 -17.91
CA ALA A 180 -6.68 0.66 -18.55
C ALA A 180 -7.91 1.53 -18.27
N SER A 181 -8.57 1.98 -19.33
CA SER A 181 -9.91 2.60 -19.24
C SER A 181 -11.02 1.56 -19.08
N ASN A 182 -10.70 0.28 -19.34
CA ASN A 182 -11.64 -0.82 -19.28
C ASN A 182 -11.67 -1.45 -17.88
N VAL A 183 -12.80 -1.24 -17.20
CA VAL A 183 -13.12 -1.78 -15.88
C VAL A 183 -12.97 -3.32 -15.81
N GLU A 184 -13.20 -4.03 -16.92
CA GLU A 184 -13.14 -5.50 -16.93
C GLU A 184 -11.72 -6.04 -16.80
N VAL A 185 -10.71 -5.28 -17.25
CA VAL A 185 -9.29 -5.63 -17.07
C VAL A 185 -8.97 -5.68 -15.57
N VAL A 186 -9.29 -4.61 -14.84
CA VAL A 186 -9.06 -4.49 -13.40
C VAL A 186 -9.84 -5.56 -12.63
N ASN A 187 -11.10 -5.84 -13.03
CA ASN A 187 -11.91 -6.92 -12.47
C ASN A 187 -11.22 -8.27 -12.58
N ALA A 188 -10.66 -8.59 -13.75
CA ALA A 188 -9.98 -9.86 -13.98
C ALA A 188 -8.74 -10.01 -13.08
N TYR A 189 -7.96 -8.93 -12.90
CA TYR A 189 -6.85 -8.92 -11.95
C TYR A 189 -7.32 -9.13 -10.50
N PHE A 190 -8.34 -8.39 -10.07
CA PHE A 190 -8.88 -8.53 -8.71
C PHE A 190 -9.47 -9.93 -8.46
N ALA A 191 -10.19 -10.50 -9.42
CA ALA A 191 -10.74 -11.86 -9.29
C ALA A 191 -9.64 -12.91 -9.11
N GLN A 192 -8.51 -12.75 -9.81
CA GLN A 192 -7.35 -13.62 -9.64
C GLN A 192 -6.66 -13.39 -8.28
N PHE A 193 -6.53 -12.13 -7.84
CA PHE A 193 -6.05 -11.80 -6.49
C PHE A 193 -6.92 -12.42 -5.39
N GLU A 194 -8.24 -12.28 -5.48
CA GLU A 194 -9.17 -12.83 -4.49
C GLU A 194 -9.02 -14.35 -4.37
N LYS A 195 -8.90 -15.04 -5.51
CA LYS A 195 -8.64 -16.49 -5.55
C LYS A 195 -7.30 -16.87 -4.93
N ASP A 196 -6.25 -16.11 -5.25
CA ASP A 196 -4.90 -16.35 -4.73
C ASP A 196 -4.84 -16.11 -3.23
N MET A 197 -5.49 -15.07 -2.72
CA MET A 197 -5.57 -14.77 -1.29
C MET A 197 -6.42 -15.78 -0.51
N GLU A 198 -7.52 -16.28 -1.09
CA GLU A 198 -8.29 -17.36 -0.50
C GLU A 198 -7.42 -18.61 -0.28
N ILE A 199 -6.66 -19.01 -1.30
CA ILE A 199 -5.73 -20.13 -1.21
C ILE A 199 -4.64 -19.84 -0.16
N PHE A 200 -3.99 -18.68 -0.25
CA PHE A 200 -2.93 -18.25 0.65
C PHE A 200 -3.38 -18.31 2.12
N PHE A 201 -4.51 -17.69 2.45
CA PHE A 201 -5.01 -17.69 3.83
C PHE A 201 -5.39 -19.10 4.29
N ASN A 202 -6.00 -19.93 3.44
CA ASN A 202 -6.30 -21.32 3.80
C ASN A 202 -5.04 -22.10 4.17
N VAL A 203 -3.99 -22.06 3.34
CA VAL A 203 -2.75 -22.80 3.64
C VAL A 203 -2.01 -22.22 4.84
N ARG A 204 -1.96 -20.89 4.99
CA ARG A 204 -1.35 -20.24 6.17
C ARG A 204 -2.10 -20.55 7.44
N ALA A 205 -3.42 -20.64 7.38
CA ALA A 205 -4.26 -20.98 8.52
C ALA A 205 -4.04 -22.42 9.03
N GLU A 206 -3.59 -23.34 8.16
CA GLU A 206 -3.23 -24.70 8.55
C GLU A 206 -1.84 -24.76 9.20
N GLU A 207 -0.91 -23.91 8.76
CA GLU A 207 0.50 -23.91 9.16
C GLU A 207 0.78 -23.07 10.42
N ILE A 208 0.05 -21.96 10.58
CA ILE A 208 0.21 -21.04 11.71
C ILE A 208 -0.52 -21.60 12.93
N VAL A 209 0.14 -21.57 14.09
CA VAL A 209 -0.48 -21.95 15.37
C VAL A 209 -1.66 -21.05 15.72
N GLN A 210 -2.59 -21.53 16.54
CA GLN A 210 -3.66 -20.67 17.06
C GLN A 210 -3.09 -19.48 17.83
N GLY A 211 -3.57 -18.27 17.55
CA GLY A 211 -3.04 -17.03 18.12
C GLY A 211 -1.71 -16.56 17.54
N GLY A 212 -1.13 -17.29 16.57
CA GLY A 212 0.05 -16.86 15.81
C GLY A 212 -0.25 -15.60 14.99
N MET A 213 0.81 -14.88 14.63
CA MET A 213 0.72 -13.58 13.97
C MET A 213 1.24 -13.65 12.54
N MET A 214 0.64 -12.87 11.65
CA MET A 214 1.10 -12.68 10.29
C MET A 214 1.13 -11.19 9.98
N VAL A 215 2.27 -10.70 9.49
CA VAL A 215 2.44 -9.31 9.05
C VAL A 215 2.65 -9.30 7.54
N LEU A 216 1.84 -8.53 6.85
CA LEU A 216 1.87 -8.36 5.41
C LEU A 216 2.15 -6.90 5.08
N ILE A 217 3.14 -6.65 4.23
CA ILE A 217 3.49 -5.34 3.71
C ILE A 217 3.43 -5.42 2.19
N THR A 218 2.61 -4.60 1.55
CA THR A 218 2.54 -4.51 0.09
C THR A 218 2.78 -3.09 -0.36
N ALA A 219 3.51 -2.92 -1.45
CA ALA A 219 3.67 -1.62 -2.08
C ALA A 219 2.30 -1.07 -2.53
N PHE A 220 2.16 0.25 -2.51
CA PHE A 220 1.00 0.96 -3.06
C PHE A 220 1.47 2.11 -3.96
N SER A 221 0.74 2.28 -5.07
CA SER A 221 0.75 3.41 -6.01
C SER A 221 2.04 3.81 -6.76
N GLY A 222 3.20 4.00 -6.13
CA GLY A 222 4.38 4.61 -6.80
C GLY A 222 5.05 3.72 -7.87
N TYR A 223 5.32 2.47 -7.50
CA TYR A 223 5.98 1.46 -8.34
C TYR A 223 5.17 1.05 -9.57
N ILE A 224 3.86 1.07 -9.38
CA ILE A 224 2.84 0.66 -10.34
C ILE A 224 2.86 1.58 -11.56
N ARG A 225 3.19 2.85 -11.36
CA ARG A 225 3.13 3.91 -12.38
C ARG A 225 4.28 3.82 -13.38
N LEU A 226 5.45 3.34 -12.95
CA LEU A 226 6.58 3.06 -13.85
C LEU A 226 6.24 1.98 -14.89
N MET A 227 5.33 1.05 -14.57
CA MET A 227 4.87 0.03 -15.51
C MET A 227 4.11 0.65 -16.69
N ARG A 228 3.37 1.75 -16.48
CA ARG A 228 2.71 2.49 -17.56
C ARG A 228 3.73 3.08 -18.54
N PHE A 229 4.77 3.73 -18.03
CA PHE A 229 5.83 4.29 -18.87
C PHE A 229 6.60 3.20 -19.61
N PHE A 230 6.86 2.08 -18.94
CA PHE A 230 7.48 0.92 -19.58
C PHE A 230 6.61 0.33 -20.70
N GLY A 231 5.30 0.15 -20.46
CA GLY A 231 4.34 -0.27 -21.49
C GLY A 231 4.29 0.69 -22.67
N SER A 232 4.31 2.00 -22.41
CA SER A 232 4.40 3.02 -23.47
C SER A 232 5.70 2.90 -24.28
N SER A 233 6.84 2.64 -23.64
CA SER A 233 8.11 2.40 -24.35
C SER A 233 8.08 1.14 -25.24
N LEU A 234 7.32 0.11 -24.88
CA LEU A 234 7.08 -1.05 -25.75
C LEU A 234 6.21 -0.66 -26.96
N MET A 235 5.19 0.17 -26.77
CA MET A 235 4.36 0.68 -27.87
C MET A 235 5.15 1.59 -28.82
N ASP A 236 6.12 2.36 -28.35
CA ASP A 236 7.03 3.12 -29.22
C ASP A 236 7.82 2.18 -30.16
N LEU A 237 8.26 1.03 -29.65
CA LEU A 237 8.94 0.02 -30.46
C LEU A 237 8.01 -0.62 -31.49
N VAL A 238 6.73 -0.80 -31.15
CA VAL A 238 5.70 -1.26 -32.09
C VAL A 238 5.50 -0.24 -33.21
N ASN A 239 5.34 1.04 -32.86
CA ASN A 239 5.15 2.13 -33.81
C ASN A 239 6.35 2.31 -34.78
N GLU A 240 7.56 1.97 -34.32
CA GLU A 240 8.77 1.96 -35.15
C GLU A 240 8.95 0.67 -35.98
N GLY A 241 8.05 -0.31 -35.86
CA GLY A 241 8.16 -1.61 -36.53
C GLY A 241 9.27 -2.51 -35.98
N LYS A 242 9.75 -2.25 -34.76
CA LYS A 242 10.81 -3.01 -34.07
C LYS A 242 10.25 -4.12 -33.17
N LEU A 243 8.96 -4.07 -32.85
CA LEU A 243 8.24 -5.05 -32.03
C LEU A 243 6.87 -5.32 -32.67
N ASP A 244 6.41 -6.57 -32.65
CA ASP A 244 5.07 -6.93 -33.08
C ASP A 244 4.05 -6.55 -31.98
N GLU A 245 2.98 -5.83 -32.34
CA GLU A 245 1.90 -5.44 -31.40
C GLU A 245 1.31 -6.66 -30.68
N SER A 246 1.20 -7.80 -31.37
CA SER A 246 0.67 -9.04 -30.79
C SER A 246 1.51 -9.58 -29.63
N LEU A 247 2.80 -9.26 -29.58
CA LEU A 247 3.66 -9.61 -28.45
C LEU A 247 3.36 -8.73 -27.23
N VAL A 248 2.96 -7.48 -27.43
CA VAL A 248 2.50 -6.61 -26.33
C VAL A 248 1.12 -7.04 -25.86
N ASP A 249 0.19 -7.27 -26.79
CA ASP A 249 -1.21 -7.66 -26.50
C ASP A 249 -1.34 -9.01 -25.76
N SER A 250 -0.35 -9.90 -25.92
CA SER A 250 -0.29 -11.20 -25.23
C SER A 250 0.45 -11.15 -23.89
N PHE A 251 1.03 -10.01 -23.52
CA PHE A 251 1.81 -9.85 -22.30
C PHE A 251 1.05 -9.11 -21.21
N ASN A 252 1.08 -9.64 -19.99
CA ASN A 252 0.54 -8.98 -18.81
C ASN A 252 1.46 -9.27 -17.62
N LEU A 253 1.68 -8.27 -16.76
CA LEU A 253 2.44 -8.44 -15.52
C LEU A 253 1.57 -9.12 -14.47
N PRO A 254 2.04 -10.18 -13.78
CA PRO A 254 1.26 -10.91 -12.77
C PRO A 254 1.30 -10.17 -11.43
N LEU A 255 0.89 -8.90 -11.44
CA LEU A 255 0.99 -8.02 -10.30
C LEU A 255 -0.38 -7.40 -10.02
N TYR A 256 -0.80 -7.44 -8.77
CA TYR A 256 -1.99 -6.74 -8.31
C TYR A 256 -1.75 -6.12 -6.95
N TYR A 257 -2.25 -4.89 -6.80
CA TYR A 257 -2.02 -4.06 -5.62
C TYR A 257 -3.37 -3.75 -4.98
N PRO A 258 -3.73 -4.48 -3.91
CA PRO A 258 -5.04 -4.36 -3.29
C PRO A 258 -5.17 -3.06 -2.51
N SER A 259 -6.36 -2.48 -2.55
CA SER A 259 -6.80 -1.46 -1.60
C SER A 259 -7.00 -2.06 -0.19
N PRO A 260 -7.03 -1.23 0.86
CA PRO A 260 -7.42 -1.68 2.19
C PRO A 260 -8.79 -2.37 2.22
N GLN A 261 -9.74 -1.92 1.41
CA GLN A 261 -11.10 -2.48 1.32
C GLN A 261 -11.08 -3.87 0.69
N GLU A 262 -10.34 -4.04 -0.40
CA GLU A 262 -10.18 -5.35 -1.05
C GLU A 262 -9.44 -6.33 -0.15
N MET A 263 -8.39 -5.88 0.55
CA MET A 263 -7.68 -6.69 1.54
C MET A 263 -8.60 -7.10 2.69
N THR A 264 -9.40 -6.17 3.21
CA THR A 264 -10.39 -6.45 4.26
C THR A 264 -11.38 -7.50 3.79
N LYS A 265 -11.94 -7.32 2.58
CA LYS A 265 -12.88 -8.27 1.98
C LYS A 265 -12.31 -9.68 1.89
N VAL A 266 -11.07 -9.86 1.40
CA VAL A 266 -10.49 -11.21 1.25
C VAL A 266 -10.18 -11.87 2.60
N VAL A 267 -9.76 -11.09 3.61
CA VAL A 267 -9.50 -11.60 4.97
C VAL A 267 -10.80 -12.00 5.67
N GLU A 268 -11.83 -11.15 5.60
CA GLU A 268 -13.13 -11.40 6.23
C GLU A 268 -13.86 -12.57 5.57
N LYS A 269 -13.82 -12.66 4.23
CA LYS A 269 -14.38 -13.79 3.47
C LYS A 269 -13.74 -15.12 3.87
N ASN A 270 -12.42 -15.15 4.07
CA ASN A 270 -11.72 -16.34 4.52
C ASN A 270 -12.09 -16.72 5.97
N GLY A 271 -12.20 -15.71 6.85
CA GLY A 271 -12.70 -15.89 8.22
C GLY A 271 -11.76 -16.59 9.19
N LEU A 272 -10.59 -17.08 8.77
CA LEU A 272 -9.61 -17.80 9.61
C LEU A 272 -8.64 -16.88 10.36
N PHE A 273 -8.60 -15.60 9.98
CA PHE A 273 -7.79 -14.57 10.62
C PHE A 273 -8.66 -13.41 11.13
N SER A 274 -8.18 -12.71 12.17
CA SER A 274 -8.65 -11.38 12.55
C SER A 274 -7.65 -10.33 12.06
N ILE A 275 -8.17 -9.18 11.62
CA ILE A 275 -7.36 -8.00 11.34
C ILE A 275 -7.11 -7.30 12.67
N GLU A 276 -5.86 -7.27 13.12
CA GLU A 276 -5.48 -6.58 14.36
C GLU A 276 -5.07 -5.12 14.09
N ARG A 277 -4.52 -4.86 12.90
CA ARG A 277 -4.12 -3.54 12.42
C ARG A 277 -4.11 -3.51 10.90
N MET A 278 -4.58 -2.42 10.31
CA MET A 278 -4.44 -2.16 8.88
C MET A 278 -4.25 -0.67 8.67
N GLU A 279 -3.15 -0.29 8.05
CA GLU A 279 -2.77 1.12 7.87
C GLU A 279 -2.07 1.32 6.52
N LEU A 280 -2.30 2.49 5.93
CA LEU A 280 -1.49 2.96 4.81
C LEU A 280 -0.33 3.76 5.41
N ILE A 281 0.89 3.48 4.93
CA ILE A 281 2.09 4.18 5.39
C ILE A 281 2.61 5.03 4.25
N ASN A 282 2.80 6.31 4.53
CA ASN A 282 3.56 7.21 3.69
C ASN A 282 5.05 7.03 3.99
N ILE A 283 5.78 6.49 3.02
CA ILE A 283 7.25 6.50 3.07
C ILE A 283 7.68 7.77 2.37
N LYS A 284 8.25 8.71 3.13
CA LYS A 284 9.09 9.76 2.55
C LYS A 284 10.33 9.08 1.97
N SER A 285 10.20 8.59 0.75
CA SER A 285 11.28 7.94 0.03
C SER A 285 12.16 9.05 -0.53
N ASN A 286 13.35 9.21 0.04
CA ASN A 286 14.36 10.09 -0.56
C ASN A 286 14.67 9.65 -2.00
N LEU A 287 14.47 8.36 -2.33
CA LEU A 287 14.65 7.86 -3.70
C LEU A 287 13.51 8.26 -4.65
N VAL A 288 12.25 8.29 -4.22
CA VAL A 288 11.16 8.76 -5.10
C VAL A 288 11.15 10.29 -5.22
N ASP A 289 11.57 10.99 -4.16
CA ASP A 289 11.60 12.45 -4.13
C ASP A 289 12.90 13.04 -4.73
N GLU A 290 14.04 12.32 -4.68
CA GLU A 290 15.36 12.80 -5.13
C GLU A 290 16.06 11.91 -6.17
N ALA A 291 15.66 10.64 -6.38
CA ALA A 291 16.34 9.80 -7.37
C ALA A 291 15.87 10.07 -8.80
N ASP A 292 16.81 9.96 -9.73
CA ASP A 292 16.53 10.04 -11.15
C ASP A 292 15.69 8.84 -11.63
N ALA A 293 14.96 9.01 -12.73
CA ALA A 293 14.14 7.93 -13.28
C ALA A 293 14.97 6.69 -13.66
N LYS A 294 16.27 6.84 -13.87
CA LYS A 294 17.21 5.74 -14.08
C LYS A 294 17.26 4.82 -12.86
N THR A 295 17.36 5.36 -11.65
CA THR A 295 17.38 4.58 -10.40
C THR A 295 16.06 3.82 -10.21
N LEU A 296 14.94 4.51 -10.40
CA LEU A 296 13.60 3.91 -10.30
C LEU A 296 13.39 2.78 -11.32
N MET A 297 13.78 3.00 -12.58
CA MET A 297 13.69 1.98 -13.62
C MET A 297 14.63 0.81 -13.41
N THR A 298 15.82 1.04 -12.86
CA THR A 298 16.76 -0.03 -12.52
C THR A 298 16.18 -0.90 -11.40
N SER A 299 15.55 -0.28 -10.40
CA SER A 299 14.85 -0.97 -9.32
C SER A 299 13.65 -1.77 -9.83
N LEU A 300 12.83 -1.21 -10.73
CA LEU A 300 11.75 -1.94 -11.40
C LEU A 300 12.29 -3.12 -12.20
N ARG A 301 13.29 -2.88 -13.06
CA ARG A 301 13.93 -3.91 -13.90
C ARG A 301 14.41 -5.08 -13.03
N SER A 302 15.08 -4.82 -11.92
CA SER A 302 15.55 -5.88 -11.02
C SER A 302 14.45 -6.79 -10.47
N SER A 303 13.20 -6.31 -10.44
CA SER A 303 12.03 -7.05 -9.95
C SER A 303 11.28 -7.82 -11.04
N ILE A 304 11.28 -7.32 -12.28
CA ILE A 304 10.45 -7.88 -13.37
C ILE A 304 11.26 -8.36 -14.60
N GLU A 305 12.59 -8.24 -14.58
CA GLU A 305 13.46 -8.57 -15.72
C GLU A 305 13.27 -10.00 -16.22
N GLY A 306 13.23 -10.99 -15.32
CA GLY A 306 13.02 -12.39 -15.72
C GLY A 306 11.73 -12.58 -16.50
N VAL A 307 10.64 -11.91 -16.09
CA VAL A 307 9.34 -11.95 -16.76
C VAL A 307 9.42 -11.30 -18.13
N ILE A 308 10.00 -10.10 -18.24
CA ILE A 308 10.12 -9.37 -19.50
C ILE A 308 11.02 -10.13 -20.49
N ILE A 309 12.20 -10.57 -20.08
CA ILE A 309 13.16 -11.26 -20.95
C ILE A 309 12.57 -12.58 -21.45
N SER A 310 11.83 -13.31 -20.60
CA SER A 310 11.22 -14.58 -21.02
C SER A 310 10.21 -14.41 -22.16
N HIS A 311 9.55 -13.26 -22.26
CA HIS A 311 8.51 -13.00 -23.26
C HIS A 311 9.03 -12.23 -24.47
N PHE A 312 9.75 -11.14 -24.25
CA PHE A 312 10.21 -10.23 -25.32
C PHE A 312 11.65 -10.49 -25.78
N GLY A 313 12.43 -11.27 -25.02
CA GLY A 313 13.86 -11.43 -25.21
C GLY A 313 14.68 -10.27 -24.63
N SER A 314 15.96 -10.54 -24.35
CA SER A 314 16.87 -9.61 -23.67
C SER A 314 17.05 -8.29 -24.42
N LYS A 315 17.20 -8.35 -25.75
CA LYS A 315 17.42 -7.16 -26.58
C LYS A 315 16.25 -6.17 -26.52
N ILE A 316 15.01 -6.66 -26.57
CA ILE A 316 13.82 -5.80 -26.48
C ILE A 316 13.66 -5.26 -25.07
N ALA A 317 13.88 -6.10 -24.05
CA ALA A 317 13.84 -5.68 -22.65
C ALA A 317 14.82 -4.53 -22.36
N GLU A 318 16.07 -4.65 -22.82
CA GLU A 318 17.11 -3.64 -22.66
C GLU A 318 16.75 -2.32 -23.34
N GLU A 319 16.32 -2.38 -24.60
CA GLU A 319 15.93 -1.20 -25.38
C GLU A 319 14.70 -0.51 -24.77
N ALA A 320 13.68 -1.27 -24.37
CA ALA A 320 12.49 -0.74 -23.72
C ALA A 320 12.86 -0.03 -22.40
N CYS A 321 13.69 -0.65 -21.55
CA CYS A 321 14.18 -0.01 -20.34
C CYS A 321 14.95 1.28 -20.63
N ALA A 322 15.85 1.28 -21.62
CA ALA A 322 16.61 2.47 -21.99
C ALA A 322 15.69 3.63 -22.42
N ARG A 323 14.65 3.34 -23.21
CA ARG A 323 13.64 4.32 -23.61
C ARG A 323 12.82 4.83 -22.45
N THR A 324 12.43 3.96 -21.52
CA THR A 324 11.69 4.40 -20.33
C THR A 324 12.54 5.32 -19.46
N ILE A 325 13.84 5.08 -19.36
CA ILE A 325 14.77 5.98 -18.67
C ILE A 325 14.83 7.35 -19.37
N LEU A 326 14.79 7.40 -20.71
CA LEU A 326 14.76 8.68 -21.45
C LEU A 326 13.46 9.47 -21.22
N LYS A 327 12.38 8.83 -20.79
CA LYS A 327 11.15 9.50 -20.34
C LYS A 327 11.30 10.08 -18.93
N SER A 328 12.52 10.23 -18.41
CA SER A 328 12.78 10.65 -17.02
C SER A 328 12.15 11.98 -16.64
N GLU A 329 12.16 12.96 -17.55
CA GLU A 329 11.59 14.28 -17.31
C GLU A 329 10.07 14.20 -17.23
N GLU A 330 9.40 13.53 -18.17
CA GLU A 330 7.96 13.24 -18.10
C GLU A 330 7.60 12.45 -16.84
N ILE A 331 8.38 11.41 -16.52
CA ILE A 331 8.19 10.60 -15.31
C ILE A 331 8.31 11.48 -14.06
N SER A 332 9.27 12.39 -14.02
CA SER A 332 9.52 13.28 -12.88
C SER A 332 8.46 14.37 -12.75
N GLU A 333 8.08 15.02 -13.85
CA GLU A 333 7.00 16.01 -13.90
C GLU A 333 5.66 15.38 -13.54
N TRP A 334 5.36 14.23 -14.13
CA TRP A 334 4.14 13.48 -13.84
C TRP A 334 4.13 12.99 -12.38
N MET A 335 5.28 12.56 -11.82
CA MET A 335 5.37 12.21 -10.40
C MET A 335 5.18 13.43 -9.51
N LYS A 336 5.73 14.61 -9.84
CA LYS A 336 5.50 15.83 -9.05
C LYS A 336 4.03 16.21 -9.02
N VAL A 337 3.38 16.30 -10.19
CA VAL A 337 1.96 16.67 -10.33
C VAL A 337 1.02 15.66 -9.65
N ASN A 338 1.25 14.36 -9.83
CA ASN A 338 0.33 13.30 -9.34
C ASN A 338 0.70 12.74 -7.96
N ASN A 339 1.79 13.21 -7.36
CA ASN A 339 2.08 13.01 -5.95
C ASN A 339 1.52 14.18 -5.11
N GLU A 340 1.42 15.39 -5.66
CA GLU A 340 0.82 16.53 -4.96
C GLU A 340 -0.71 16.47 -4.89
N ASN A 341 -1.37 15.66 -5.74
CA ASN A 341 -2.82 15.55 -5.79
C ASN A 341 -3.35 14.08 -5.77
N PRO A 342 -3.55 13.47 -4.57
CA PRO A 342 -4.14 12.13 -4.41
C PRO A 342 -5.61 12.01 -4.84
N SER A 343 -6.32 13.13 -5.02
CA SER A 343 -7.76 13.15 -5.33
C SER A 343 -8.09 12.53 -6.69
N ILE A 344 -7.17 12.66 -7.67
CA ILE A 344 -7.30 12.05 -9.01
C ILE A 344 -7.25 10.51 -8.92
N LEU A 345 -6.57 9.95 -7.92
CA LEU A 345 -6.48 8.48 -7.75
C LEU A 345 -7.64 7.87 -7.00
N ALA A 346 -8.34 8.66 -6.17
CA ALA A 346 -9.62 8.24 -5.61
C ALA A 346 -10.73 8.23 -6.69
N GLU A 347 -10.56 8.98 -7.77
CA GLU A 347 -11.49 9.01 -8.91
C GLU A 347 -11.21 7.92 -9.96
N GLU A 348 -9.96 7.50 -10.17
CA GLU A 348 -9.63 6.48 -11.20
C GLU A 348 -9.77 5.02 -10.74
N ILE A 349 -9.90 4.74 -9.44
CA ILE A 349 -10.17 3.38 -8.92
C ILE A 349 -11.57 3.36 -8.30
N VAL A 350 -12.60 3.30 -9.14
CA VAL A 350 -13.96 2.98 -8.71
C VAL A 350 -14.49 1.81 -9.52
N HIS A 351 -14.50 0.64 -8.90
CA HIS A 351 -15.28 -0.51 -9.36
C HIS A 351 -16.63 -0.54 -8.65
N GLY A 352 -17.70 -0.52 -9.45
CA GLY A 352 -19.01 -1.04 -9.05
C GLY A 352 -19.81 -0.17 -8.09
N GLY A 353 -20.26 1.01 -8.56
CA GLY A 353 -21.54 1.59 -8.13
C GLY A 353 -21.69 2.01 -6.65
N MET A 354 -20.59 2.18 -5.92
CA MET A 354 -20.59 2.75 -4.58
C MET A 354 -19.39 3.69 -4.42
N ILE A 355 -19.61 4.97 -4.73
CA ILE A 355 -18.68 6.03 -4.38
C ILE A 355 -18.76 6.19 -2.86
N VAL A 356 -17.89 5.52 -2.11
CA VAL A 356 -17.62 5.89 -0.73
C VAL A 356 -16.43 6.84 -0.76
N LEU A 357 -16.73 8.14 -0.79
CA LEU A 357 -15.76 9.22 -0.69
C LEU A 357 -14.88 9.02 0.54
N ILE A 358 -13.64 8.55 0.34
CA ILE A 358 -12.58 8.83 1.29
C ILE A 358 -12.14 10.28 1.00
N THR A 359 -12.88 11.19 1.64
CA THR A 359 -12.53 12.58 2.05
C THR A 359 -12.67 13.74 1.06
N PRO A 360 -13.91 14.27 0.93
CA PRO A 360 -14.23 15.69 1.20
C PRO A 360 -14.89 15.92 2.58
N PHE A 361 -15.50 14.88 3.16
CA PHE A 361 -16.32 15.00 4.38
C PHE A 361 -15.49 15.24 5.67
N SER A 362 -14.32 14.61 5.84
CA SER A 362 -13.47 14.81 7.02
C SER A 362 -12.82 16.19 7.06
N ILE A 363 -12.45 16.73 5.88
CA ILE A 363 -11.92 18.09 5.71
C ILE A 363 -13.02 19.09 6.04
N TYR A 364 -14.23 18.88 5.51
CA TYR A 364 -15.41 19.68 5.85
C TYR A 364 -15.69 19.69 7.36
N VAL A 365 -15.70 18.53 8.02
CA VAL A 365 -15.90 18.43 9.48
C VAL A 365 -14.81 19.19 10.26
N ARG A 366 -13.55 19.15 9.81
CA ARG A 366 -12.44 19.90 10.44
C ARG A 366 -12.54 21.40 10.20
N LEU A 367 -12.88 21.84 8.98
CA LEU A 367 -13.13 23.25 8.66
C LEU A 367 -14.30 23.81 9.48
N MET A 368 -15.39 23.05 9.63
CA MET A 368 -16.53 23.43 10.46
C MET A 368 -16.18 23.47 11.96
N LYS A 369 -15.31 22.57 12.44
CA LYS A 369 -14.79 22.65 13.81
C LYS A 369 -13.95 23.93 14.02
N LEU A 370 -13.11 24.29 13.05
CA LEU A 370 -12.34 25.54 13.11
C LEU A 370 -13.24 26.78 13.08
N PHE A 371 -14.31 26.75 12.30
CA PHE A 371 -15.32 27.80 12.34
C PHE A 371 -15.96 27.90 13.73
N GLY A 372 -16.29 26.75 14.33
CA GLY A 372 -16.77 26.67 15.70
C GLY A 372 -15.82 27.31 16.71
N THR A 373 -14.50 27.04 16.63
CA THR A 373 -13.53 27.67 17.55
C THR A 373 -13.42 29.17 17.35
N SER A 374 -13.57 29.68 16.12
CA SER A 374 -13.60 31.13 15.87
C SER A 374 -14.83 31.81 16.48
N LEU A 375 -16.00 31.14 16.48
CA LEU A 375 -17.18 31.63 17.18
C LEU A 375 -16.98 31.61 18.70
N THR A 376 -16.37 30.56 19.23
CA THR A 376 -16.03 30.48 20.67
C THR A 376 -15.08 31.60 21.10
N ASP A 377 -14.09 31.97 20.28
CA ASP A 377 -13.20 33.10 20.58
C ASP A 377 -13.96 34.43 20.64
N LEU A 378 -14.91 34.65 19.73
CA LEU A 378 -15.76 35.84 19.74
C LEU A 378 -16.66 35.91 20.98
N VAL A 379 -17.14 34.76 21.48
CA VAL A 379 -17.86 34.67 22.75
C VAL A 379 -16.95 35.04 23.92
N ASN A 380 -15.75 34.46 23.96
CA ASN A 380 -14.77 34.74 25.03
C ASN A 380 -14.33 36.21 25.05
N GLU A 381 -14.31 36.89 23.91
CA GLU A 381 -14.02 38.32 23.79
C GLU A 381 -15.21 39.24 24.08
N GLY A 382 -16.40 38.68 24.37
CA GLY A 382 -17.62 39.45 24.62
C GLY A 382 -18.23 40.08 23.36
N LYS A 383 -17.79 39.66 22.16
CA LYS A 383 -18.27 40.15 20.86
C LYS A 383 -19.46 39.36 20.32
N LEU A 384 -19.68 38.15 20.82
CA LEU A 384 -20.80 37.28 20.43
C LEU A 384 -21.44 36.68 21.69
N HIS A 385 -22.78 36.62 21.73
CA HIS A 385 -23.48 35.98 22.84
C HIS A 385 -23.56 34.45 22.61
N GLU A 386 -23.26 33.65 23.62
CA GLU A 386 -23.21 32.18 23.54
C GLU A 386 -24.50 31.57 22.98
N SER A 387 -25.67 32.09 23.38
CA SER A 387 -26.97 31.61 22.89
C SER A 387 -27.18 31.76 21.38
N LEU A 388 -26.45 32.66 20.71
CA LEU A 388 -26.49 32.79 19.24
C LEU A 388 -25.67 31.70 18.56
N VAL A 389 -24.62 31.19 19.22
CA VAL A 389 -23.85 30.04 18.75
C VAL A 389 -24.68 28.77 18.92
N ASP A 390 -25.31 28.58 20.07
CA ASP A 390 -26.13 27.39 20.38
C ASP A 390 -27.36 27.24 19.48
N SER A 391 -27.88 28.35 18.96
CA SER A 391 -29.06 28.37 18.09
C SER A 391 -28.73 28.24 16.60
N PHE A 392 -27.44 28.20 16.23
CA PHE A 392 -27.02 28.07 14.83
C PHE A 392 -27.02 26.61 14.38
N ASN A 393 -27.87 26.28 13.41
CA ASN A 393 -27.91 24.96 12.77
C ASN A 393 -27.72 25.11 11.25
N LEU A 394 -26.76 24.37 10.68
CA LEU A 394 -26.58 24.36 9.23
C LEU A 394 -27.71 23.57 8.56
N PRO A 395 -28.42 24.14 7.57
CA PRO A 395 -29.40 23.41 6.79
C PRO A 395 -28.69 22.59 5.71
N MET A 396 -27.89 21.61 6.12
CA MET A 396 -27.42 20.59 5.18
C MET A 396 -28.40 19.44 5.19
N TYR A 397 -29.09 19.24 4.06
CA TYR A 397 -29.84 18.03 3.78
C TYR A 397 -28.83 16.88 3.64
N PHE A 398 -28.81 15.97 4.60
CA PHE A 398 -28.13 14.68 4.46
C PHE A 398 -29.14 13.72 3.82
N PRO A 399 -29.00 13.32 2.55
CA PRO A 399 -29.90 12.34 2.00
C PRO A 399 -29.71 11.03 2.74
N SER A 400 -30.79 10.26 2.90
CA SER A 400 -30.65 8.85 3.29
C SER A 400 -29.80 8.12 2.24
N VAL A 401 -29.16 7.01 2.62
CA VAL A 401 -28.32 6.22 1.69
C VAL A 401 -29.07 5.86 0.39
N GLU A 402 -30.40 5.73 0.45
CA GLU A 402 -31.25 5.48 -0.72
C GLU A 402 -31.43 6.71 -1.63
N ASP A 403 -31.52 7.92 -1.08
CA ASP A 403 -31.79 9.13 -1.87
C ASP A 403 -30.56 9.63 -2.65
N MET A 404 -29.34 9.30 -2.19
CA MET A 404 -28.09 9.60 -2.90
C MET A 404 -27.98 8.90 -4.27
N THR A 405 -28.74 7.82 -4.51
CA THR A 405 -28.68 7.08 -5.78
C THR A 405 -29.43 7.75 -6.94
N LYS A 406 -30.29 8.75 -6.68
CA LYS A 406 -31.19 9.32 -7.70
C LYS A 406 -30.83 10.72 -8.21
N VAL A 407 -29.88 11.41 -7.59
CA VAL A 407 -29.63 12.83 -7.88
C VAL A 407 -28.14 13.02 -8.17
N LEU A 408 -27.84 13.34 -9.45
CA LEU A 408 -26.69 14.10 -10.00
C LEU A 408 -25.85 13.36 -11.05
N THR A 409 -26.31 13.49 -12.29
CA THR A 409 -25.49 13.96 -13.41
C THR A 409 -25.20 15.45 -13.23
N TYR A 410 -23.93 15.88 -13.13
CA TYR A 410 -23.35 17.14 -13.66
C TYR A 410 -21.81 17.20 -13.39
N PRO A 411 -21.02 17.95 -14.18
CA PRO A 411 -19.62 17.66 -14.47
C PRO A 411 -18.61 18.32 -13.52
N GLN A 412 -17.42 17.70 -13.49
CA GLN A 412 -16.13 18.15 -12.94
C GLN A 412 -16.04 19.66 -12.66
N SER A 413 -15.78 20.01 -11.39
CA SER A 413 -15.25 21.32 -11.04
C SER A 413 -13.76 21.20 -10.74
N LYS A 414 -12.95 22.05 -11.39
CA LYS A 414 -11.50 22.26 -11.21
C LYS A 414 -11.11 22.78 -9.81
N LEU A 415 -11.90 22.48 -8.78
CA LEU A 415 -11.78 23.08 -7.45
C LEU A 415 -10.77 22.36 -6.55
N VAL A 416 -10.30 21.17 -6.94
CA VAL A 416 -9.39 20.35 -6.13
C VAL A 416 -7.95 20.41 -6.65
N ASP A 417 -7.72 21.05 -7.79
CA ASP A 417 -6.40 21.02 -8.43
C ASP A 417 -5.33 21.88 -7.73
N GLU A 418 -5.72 22.86 -6.89
CA GLU A 418 -4.78 23.77 -6.20
C GLU A 418 -5.25 24.28 -4.82
N ALA A 419 -6.36 23.79 -4.26
CA ALA A 419 -6.96 24.45 -3.09
C ALA A 419 -6.28 24.08 -1.76
N ASP A 420 -5.49 25.00 -1.21
CA ASP A 420 -5.11 25.01 0.21
C ASP A 420 -6.38 25.11 1.11
N ALA A 421 -6.25 24.78 2.41
CA ALA A 421 -7.40 24.80 3.33
C ALA A 421 -8.06 26.18 3.40
N LYS A 422 -7.28 27.23 3.12
CA LYS A 422 -7.71 28.61 2.97
C LYS A 422 -8.65 28.80 1.78
N THR A 423 -8.31 28.29 0.60
CA THR A 423 -9.15 28.34 -0.61
C THR A 423 -10.44 27.54 -0.42
N LEU A 424 -10.35 26.35 0.19
CA LEU A 424 -11.54 25.56 0.55
C LEU A 424 -12.43 26.28 1.57
N MET A 425 -11.83 26.93 2.57
CA MET A 425 -12.56 27.73 3.55
C MET A 425 -13.21 28.96 2.90
N ILE A 426 -12.52 29.66 1.99
CA ILE A 426 -13.07 30.80 1.25
C ILE A 426 -14.29 30.38 0.43
N ASN A 427 -14.22 29.24 -0.26
CA ASN A 427 -15.35 28.71 -1.03
C ASN A 427 -16.51 28.28 -0.13
N LEU A 428 -16.21 27.61 0.99
CA LEU A 428 -17.22 27.24 1.99
C LEU A 428 -17.90 28.48 2.58
N ILE A 429 -17.13 29.52 2.91
CA ILE A 429 -17.64 30.80 3.40
C ILE A 429 -18.51 31.45 2.33
N ALA A 430 -18.10 31.47 1.06
CA ALA A 430 -18.90 32.04 -0.02
C ALA A 430 -20.26 31.33 -0.18
N VAL A 431 -20.29 30.01 0.01
CA VAL A 431 -21.53 29.21 -0.01
C VAL A 431 -22.41 29.50 1.22
N LEU A 432 -21.80 29.69 2.39
CA LEU A 432 -22.50 29.89 3.66
C LEU A 432 -22.75 31.37 4.00
N GLU A 433 -22.22 32.32 3.23
CA GLU A 433 -22.15 33.75 3.55
C GLU A 433 -23.55 34.31 3.88
N GLY A 434 -24.54 33.99 3.05
CA GLY A 434 -25.92 34.41 3.28
C GLY A 434 -26.53 33.87 4.58
N LEU A 435 -26.22 32.62 4.94
CA LEU A 435 -26.68 32.00 6.19
C LEU A 435 -25.99 32.61 7.41
N LEU A 436 -24.68 32.81 7.33
CA LEU A 436 -23.88 33.38 8.41
C LEU A 436 -24.25 34.84 8.70
N ILE A 437 -24.44 35.66 7.66
CA ILE A 437 -24.84 37.06 7.81
C ILE A 437 -26.26 37.16 8.41
N ASN A 438 -27.18 36.30 7.97
CA ASN A 438 -28.55 36.31 8.47
C ASN A 438 -28.64 35.90 9.95
N HIS A 439 -27.79 34.98 10.40
CA HIS A 439 -27.84 34.45 11.78
C HIS A 439 -27.00 35.26 12.76
N PHE A 440 -25.76 35.59 12.41
CA PHE A 440 -24.81 36.26 13.31
C PHE A 440 -24.71 37.77 13.11
N GLY A 441 -25.29 38.30 12.02
CA GLY A 441 -25.09 39.69 11.60
C GLY A 441 -23.80 39.87 10.80
N ARG A 442 -23.79 40.86 9.90
CA ARG A 442 -22.72 41.06 8.91
C ARG A 442 -21.33 41.24 9.54
N GLU A 443 -21.22 42.02 10.60
CA GLU A 443 -19.93 42.32 11.24
C GLU A 443 -19.33 41.09 11.90
N ILE A 444 -20.12 40.38 12.71
CA ILE A 444 -19.69 39.14 13.39
C ILE A 444 -19.42 38.03 12.40
N ALA A 445 -20.26 37.85 11.38
CA ALA A 445 -20.07 36.84 10.34
C ALA A 445 -18.74 37.06 9.60
N LYS A 446 -18.43 38.32 9.25
CA LYS A 446 -17.18 38.66 8.58
C LYS A 446 -15.96 38.42 9.47
N GLU A 447 -16.01 38.85 10.73
CA GLU A 447 -14.90 38.65 11.68
C GLU A 447 -14.67 37.16 11.99
N ALA A 448 -15.74 36.37 12.16
CA ALA A 448 -15.65 34.91 12.35
C ALA A 448 -15.03 34.23 11.12
N CYS A 449 -15.41 34.66 9.91
CA CYS A 449 -14.84 34.16 8.66
C CYS A 449 -13.35 34.49 8.53
N GLU A 450 -12.96 35.73 8.80
CA GLU A 450 -11.55 36.19 8.75
C GLU A 450 -10.67 35.42 9.74
N ARG A 451 -11.14 35.21 10.98
CA ARG A 451 -10.44 34.39 11.99
C ARG A 451 -10.31 32.93 11.56
N THR A 452 -11.36 32.38 10.97
CA THR A 452 -11.35 30.98 10.52
C THR A 452 -10.42 30.80 9.33
N ILE A 453 -10.36 31.76 8.41
CA ILE A 453 -9.39 31.79 7.31
C ILE A 453 -7.95 31.84 7.87
N LEU A 454 -7.68 32.66 8.88
CA LEU A 454 -6.34 32.69 9.51
C LEU A 454 -5.98 31.37 10.19
N LYS A 455 -6.91 30.81 10.98
CA LYS A 455 -6.71 29.49 11.62
C LYS A 455 -6.63 28.35 10.61
N SER A 456 -7.20 28.51 9.42
CA SER A 456 -7.14 27.48 8.37
C SER A 456 -5.71 27.22 7.89
N GLU A 457 -4.74 28.09 8.16
CA GLU A 457 -3.31 27.80 7.94
C GLU A 457 -2.82 26.61 8.76
N GLU A 458 -3.36 26.38 9.97
CA GLU A 458 -3.06 25.18 10.78
C GLU A 458 -3.66 23.92 10.15
N ILE A 459 -4.84 24.03 9.51
CA ILE A 459 -5.40 22.95 8.70
C ILE A 459 -4.61 22.79 7.41
N SER A 460 -4.12 23.84 6.77
CA SER A 460 -3.25 23.74 5.59
C SER A 460 -1.95 23.04 5.94
N ALA A 461 -1.34 23.34 7.09
CA ALA A 461 -0.17 22.62 7.59
C ALA A 461 -0.51 21.17 7.97
N TRP A 462 -1.68 20.91 8.57
CA TRP A 462 -2.17 19.56 8.82
C TRP A 462 -2.48 18.81 7.52
N MET A 463 -3.10 19.43 6.51
CA MET A 463 -3.37 18.86 5.20
C MET A 463 -2.04 18.60 4.52
N GLN A 464 -1.12 19.55 4.43
CA GLN A 464 0.23 19.29 3.90
C GLN A 464 0.99 18.19 4.66
N ALA A 465 0.73 18.02 5.96
CA ALA A 465 1.31 16.95 6.78
C ALA A 465 0.57 15.60 6.73
N ASN A 466 -0.70 15.56 6.30
CA ASN A 466 -1.60 14.38 6.35
C ASN A 466 -2.31 14.09 5.01
N TYR A 467 -2.05 14.87 3.96
CA TYR A 467 -2.52 14.66 2.60
C TYR A 467 -1.46 13.80 1.92
N GLU A 468 -1.71 12.50 2.00
CA GLU A 468 -0.66 11.49 1.90
C GLU A 468 -0.57 10.88 0.50
N LYS A 469 0.60 11.09 -0.10
CA LYS A 469 1.23 10.21 -1.09
C LYS A 469 1.37 8.81 -0.46
N SER A 470 0.36 7.95 -0.59
CA SER A 470 0.40 6.62 0.05
C SER A 470 1.27 5.65 -0.77
N CYS A 471 2.27 5.03 -0.14
CA CYS A 471 3.29 4.20 -0.82
C CYS A 471 3.29 2.72 -0.40
N GLN A 472 2.63 2.34 0.70
CA GLN A 472 2.51 0.93 1.12
C GLN A 472 1.29 0.68 2.02
N LEU A 473 0.74 -0.53 1.94
CA LEU A 473 -0.29 -1.07 2.84
C LEU A 473 0.36 -2.04 3.83
N PHE A 474 0.17 -1.77 5.12
CA PHE A 474 0.58 -2.61 6.23
C PHE A 474 -0.62 -3.32 6.84
N VAL A 475 -0.51 -4.62 7.09
CA VAL A 475 -1.56 -5.43 7.69
C VAL A 475 -0.97 -6.36 8.73
N THR A 476 -1.50 -6.30 9.96
CA THR A 476 -1.26 -7.31 10.99
C THR A 476 -2.50 -8.17 11.14
N LEU A 477 -2.31 -9.47 10.99
CA LEU A 477 -3.33 -10.50 11.12
C LEU A 477 -2.99 -11.44 12.27
N LYS A 478 -4.03 -11.96 12.91
CA LYS A 478 -3.90 -12.98 13.96
C LYS A 478 -4.72 -14.21 13.61
N ARG A 479 -4.14 -15.38 13.81
CA ARG A 479 -4.82 -16.66 13.57
C ARG A 479 -5.87 -16.91 14.65
N LYS A 480 -7.14 -17.06 14.23
CA LYS A 480 -8.28 -17.40 15.12
C LYS A 480 -8.19 -18.81 15.68
#